data_AF-A0A511JQR6-F1
#
_entry.id   AF-A0A511JQR6-F1
#
_cell.length_a   1.000
_cell.length_b   1.000
_cell.length_c   1.000
_cell.angle_alpha   90.00
_cell.angle_beta   90.00
_cell.angle_gamma   90.00
#
_symmetry.space_group_name_H-M   'P 1'
#
loop_
_entity.id
_entity.type
_entity.pdbx_description
1 polymer ?
#
loop_
_entity_poly.entity_id
_entity_poly.type
_entity_poly.pdbx_seq_one_letter_code
_entity_poly.pdbx_strand_id
1 'polypeptide(L)'
;MDVEAREAELARREAEEARREAELLRRDREKAERAEAKEAERRRRDLEKADRDAQKELERRERDRLKAEQDAAKEVERRERDRLRAEQDVRKLAEQRERDRLRAEQDAVKQAEQRRRDEERAAQQAVREAARQLREAEKAQRAAALAQQQAAREAEKARRQAMRVAGTESVPADLPPGIAVLWRSPSPGRPGPRPSLTLEQIADAAVALADAEGIEAVSMARLAESLGFTTMSLYRYVSSKDEVLSLMSDRASGRPPVVGPEVGGWRERLELLLAVQRPILHAHPWLARSSAVLHAVGPSRLAWMEAMLSALDGTPLTEHQKVGAIGLLASNTLDQLRIGEELSGTGRTAAVGTAGDGGPPPDLGDLITVLASADEHPALLRAAAQGAFSFPEDAAEPDDELDFGTVLILDGIERLIALAG
;
A
#
# COMPACT_ATOMS: atom_id res chain seq x y z
N MET A 1 156.48 -83.75 -39.32
CA MET A 1 155.18 -84.43 -39.32
C MET A 1 154.84 -84.67 -37.85
N ASP A 2 153.73 -84.22 -37.28
CA ASP A 2 152.43 -84.15 -37.95
C ASP A 2 151.59 -82.92 -37.61
N VAL A 3 151.02 -82.37 -38.67
CA VAL A 3 150.03 -81.29 -38.74
C VAL A 3 148.73 -81.70 -38.00
N GLU A 4 148.50 -83.00 -37.81
CA GLU A 4 147.33 -83.56 -37.11
C GLU A 4 147.21 -83.13 -35.63
N ALA A 5 148.32 -82.88 -34.93
CA ALA A 5 148.26 -82.46 -33.52
C ALA A 5 147.75 -81.01 -33.35
N ARG A 6 147.98 -80.14 -34.35
CA ARG A 6 147.51 -78.75 -34.34
C ARG A 6 146.07 -78.61 -34.82
N GLU A 7 145.63 -79.43 -35.77
CA GLU A 7 144.22 -79.47 -36.19
C GLU A 7 143.30 -80.00 -35.08
N ALA A 8 143.74 -81.00 -34.30
CA ALA A 8 142.98 -81.48 -33.14
C ALA A 8 142.86 -80.44 -32.01
N GLU A 9 143.83 -79.53 -31.85
CA GLU A 9 143.78 -78.46 -30.85
C GLU A 9 142.88 -77.29 -31.30
N LEU A 10 142.89 -76.96 -32.60
CA LEU A 10 142.00 -75.94 -33.18
C LEU A 10 140.53 -76.39 -33.13
N ALA A 11 140.24 -77.64 -33.51
CA ALA A 11 138.89 -78.20 -33.44
C ALA A 11 138.36 -78.30 -32.00
N ARG A 12 139.24 -78.51 -31.00
CA ARG A 12 138.86 -78.47 -29.58
C ARG A 12 138.51 -77.06 -29.12
N ARG A 13 139.24 -76.04 -29.56
CA ARG A 13 138.94 -74.64 -29.22
C ARG A 13 137.64 -74.17 -29.88
N GLU A 14 137.42 -74.49 -31.16
CA GLU A 14 136.16 -74.16 -31.84
C GLU A 14 134.97 -74.90 -31.22
N ALA A 15 135.14 -76.17 -30.82
CA ALA A 15 134.09 -76.90 -30.10
C ALA A 15 133.81 -76.34 -28.70
N GLU A 16 134.83 -75.80 -28.02
CA GLU A 16 134.66 -75.17 -26.69
C GLU A 16 134.02 -73.77 -26.80
N GLU A 17 134.36 -73.01 -27.84
CA GLU A 17 133.78 -71.70 -28.14
C GLU A 17 132.31 -71.84 -28.59
N ALA A 18 132.01 -72.81 -29.46
CA ALA A 18 130.63 -73.15 -29.83
C ALA A 18 129.82 -73.65 -28.63
N ARG A 19 130.44 -74.38 -27.68
CA ARG A 19 129.77 -74.77 -26.42
C ARG A 19 129.48 -73.57 -25.53
N ARG A 20 130.40 -72.61 -25.41
CA ARG A 20 130.20 -71.38 -24.62
C ARG A 20 129.13 -70.48 -25.25
N GLU A 21 129.12 -70.35 -26.57
CA GLU A 21 128.12 -69.58 -27.31
C GLU A 21 126.74 -70.23 -27.22
N ALA A 22 126.64 -71.56 -27.36
CA ALA A 22 125.41 -72.30 -27.13
C ALA A 22 124.91 -72.19 -25.67
N GLU A 23 125.81 -72.16 -24.68
CA GLU A 23 125.44 -71.96 -23.28
C GLU A 23 124.94 -70.53 -23.01
N LEU A 24 125.55 -69.52 -23.64
CA LEU A 24 125.10 -68.12 -23.59
C LEU A 24 123.71 -67.95 -24.22
N LEU A 25 123.51 -68.45 -25.45
CA LEU A 25 122.21 -68.42 -26.12
C LEU A 25 121.13 -69.16 -25.32
N ARG A 26 121.49 -70.28 -24.67
CA ARG A 26 120.58 -70.99 -23.77
C ARG A 26 120.23 -70.15 -22.54
N ARG A 27 121.21 -69.49 -21.90
CA ARG A 27 120.96 -68.61 -20.74
C ARG A 27 120.12 -67.39 -21.12
N ASP A 28 120.35 -66.80 -22.29
CA ASP A 28 119.59 -65.64 -22.76
C ASP A 28 118.17 -66.04 -23.17
N ARG A 29 117.98 -67.22 -23.78
CA ARG A 29 116.67 -67.81 -24.02
C ARG A 29 115.94 -68.12 -22.71
N GLU A 30 116.59 -68.75 -21.73
CA GLU A 30 116.00 -68.99 -20.41
C GLU A 30 115.66 -67.69 -19.67
N LYS A 31 116.47 -66.61 -19.83
CA LYS A 31 116.16 -65.29 -19.28
C LYS A 31 114.98 -64.63 -19.98
N ALA A 32 114.89 -64.70 -21.31
CA ALA A 32 113.79 -64.18 -22.10
C ALA A 32 112.49 -64.91 -21.75
N GLU A 33 112.50 -66.24 -21.69
CA GLU A 33 111.36 -67.06 -21.28
C GLU A 33 110.93 -66.75 -19.84
N ARG A 34 111.87 -66.52 -18.90
CA ARG A 34 111.55 -66.07 -17.54
C ARG A 34 110.99 -64.65 -17.49
N ALA A 35 111.44 -63.75 -18.35
CA ALA A 35 110.93 -62.38 -18.44
C ALA A 35 109.51 -62.37 -19.02
N GLU A 36 109.28 -63.14 -20.08
CA GLU A 36 107.98 -63.31 -20.72
C GLU A 36 106.98 -64.01 -19.77
N ALA A 37 107.41 -65.04 -19.03
CA ALA A 37 106.59 -65.67 -18.00
C ALA A 37 106.22 -64.69 -16.88
N LYS A 38 107.15 -63.83 -16.43
CA LYS A 38 106.87 -62.78 -15.44
C LYS A 38 105.94 -61.71 -15.98
N GLU A 39 106.07 -61.34 -17.26
CA GLU A 39 105.19 -60.37 -17.89
C GLU A 39 103.77 -60.94 -18.09
N ALA A 40 103.65 -62.19 -18.53
CA ALA A 40 102.38 -62.91 -18.60
C ALA A 40 101.72 -63.05 -17.22
N GLU A 41 102.50 -63.33 -16.17
CA GLU A 41 102.00 -63.37 -14.79
C GLU A 41 101.50 -62.00 -14.32
N ARG A 42 102.22 -60.91 -14.63
CA ARG A 42 101.76 -59.54 -14.35
C ARG A 42 100.47 -59.20 -15.08
N ARG A 43 100.40 -59.46 -16.40
CA ARG A 43 99.19 -59.24 -17.21
C ARG A 43 98.00 -60.03 -16.67
N ARG A 44 98.22 -61.28 -16.26
CA ARG A 44 97.19 -62.11 -15.63
C ARG A 44 96.70 -61.48 -14.32
N ARG A 45 97.60 -61.03 -13.44
CA ARG A 45 97.23 -60.34 -12.18
C ARG A 45 96.47 -59.04 -12.44
N ASP A 46 96.86 -58.27 -13.45
CA ASP A 46 96.19 -57.02 -13.84
C ASP A 46 94.78 -57.28 -14.39
N LEU A 47 94.61 -58.32 -15.22
CA LEU A 47 93.29 -58.76 -15.68
C LEU A 47 92.41 -59.27 -14.53
N GLU A 48 92.96 -60.09 -13.63
CA GLU A 48 92.25 -60.56 -12.43
C GLU A 48 91.89 -59.41 -11.48
N LYS A 49 92.67 -58.33 -11.46
CA LYS A 49 92.37 -57.12 -10.69
C LYS A 49 91.29 -56.29 -11.37
N ALA A 50 91.39 -56.08 -12.69
CA ALA A 50 90.40 -55.37 -13.48
C ALA A 50 89.02 -56.05 -13.43
N ASP A 51 88.98 -57.39 -13.50
CA ASP A 51 87.74 -58.16 -13.38
C ASP A 51 87.12 -58.03 -11.98
N ARG A 52 87.95 -58.09 -10.92
CA ARG A 52 87.49 -57.82 -9.54
C ARG A 52 86.97 -56.40 -9.36
N ASP A 53 87.61 -55.40 -9.95
CA ASP A 53 87.18 -54.01 -9.85
C ASP A 53 85.89 -53.77 -10.67
N ALA A 54 85.76 -54.40 -11.84
CA ALA A 54 84.53 -54.39 -12.64
C ALA A 54 83.36 -55.08 -11.92
N GLN A 55 83.59 -56.23 -11.27
CA GLN A 55 82.59 -56.90 -10.44
C GLN A 55 82.14 -56.01 -9.27
N LYS A 56 83.08 -55.37 -8.56
CA LYS A 56 82.73 -54.42 -7.48
C LYS A 56 81.94 -53.22 -7.99
N GLU A 57 82.27 -52.70 -9.16
CA GLU A 57 81.54 -51.58 -9.76
C GLU A 57 80.12 -51.99 -10.17
N LEU A 58 79.94 -53.19 -10.75
CA LEU A 58 78.63 -53.75 -11.05
C LEU A 58 77.79 -53.93 -9.78
N GLU A 59 78.35 -54.54 -8.72
CA GLU A 59 77.66 -54.68 -7.43
C GLU A 59 77.31 -53.32 -6.80
N ARG A 60 78.16 -52.30 -6.98
CA ARG A 60 77.88 -50.94 -6.50
C ARG A 60 76.71 -50.33 -7.28
N ARG A 61 76.73 -50.43 -8.61
CA ARG A 61 75.64 -49.94 -9.46
C ARG A 61 74.33 -50.66 -9.18
N GLU A 62 74.36 -51.96 -8.94
CA GLU A 62 73.18 -52.75 -8.57
C GLU A 62 72.65 -52.34 -7.19
N ARG A 63 73.52 -52.15 -6.20
CA ARG A 63 73.13 -51.60 -4.88
C ARG A 63 72.51 -50.20 -4.99
N ASP A 64 73.13 -49.31 -5.78
CA ASP A 64 72.64 -47.95 -5.99
C ASP A 64 71.28 -47.96 -6.72
N ARG A 65 71.09 -48.86 -7.70
CA ARG A 65 69.81 -49.08 -8.39
C ARG A 65 68.73 -49.58 -7.44
N LEU A 66 69.00 -50.63 -6.66
CA LEU A 66 68.05 -51.18 -5.68
C LEU A 66 67.67 -50.13 -4.63
N LYS A 67 68.64 -49.33 -4.18
CA LYS A 67 68.38 -48.22 -3.26
C LYS A 67 67.49 -47.15 -3.90
N ALA A 68 67.76 -46.75 -5.15
CA ALA A 68 66.92 -45.81 -5.87
C ALA A 68 65.49 -46.34 -6.11
N GLU A 69 65.34 -47.63 -6.43
CA GLU A 69 64.03 -48.27 -6.55
C GLU A 69 63.27 -48.29 -5.21
N GLN A 70 63.95 -48.58 -4.09
CA GLN A 70 63.36 -48.52 -2.75
C GLN A 70 62.96 -47.10 -2.34
N ASP A 71 63.79 -46.11 -2.63
CA ASP A 71 63.50 -44.71 -2.31
C ASP A 71 62.34 -44.17 -3.16
N ALA A 72 62.27 -44.57 -4.44
CA ALA A 72 61.12 -44.27 -5.30
C ALA A 72 59.83 -44.93 -4.80
N ALA A 73 59.88 -46.20 -4.37
CA ALA A 73 58.73 -46.90 -3.80
C ALA A 73 58.22 -46.22 -2.51
N LYS A 74 59.13 -45.81 -1.61
CA LYS A 74 58.78 -45.07 -0.39
C LYS A 74 58.15 -43.71 -0.69
N GLU A 75 58.63 -43.02 -1.72
CA GLU A 75 58.08 -41.73 -2.14
C GLU A 75 56.66 -41.89 -2.73
N VAL A 76 56.42 -42.96 -3.51
CA VAL A 76 55.06 -43.30 -3.98
C VAL A 76 54.13 -43.58 -2.80
N GLU A 77 54.54 -44.41 -1.86
CA GLU A 77 53.75 -44.73 -0.66
C GLU A 77 53.46 -43.48 0.19
N ARG A 78 54.45 -42.59 0.33
CA ARG A 78 54.28 -41.30 1.01
C ARG A 78 53.23 -40.43 0.30
N ARG A 79 53.31 -40.30 -1.03
CA ARG A 79 52.35 -39.51 -1.81
C ARG A 79 50.94 -40.09 -1.72
N GLU A 80 50.81 -41.41 -1.73
CA GLU A 80 49.52 -42.09 -1.57
C GLU A 80 48.93 -41.84 -0.18
N ARG A 81 49.74 -41.94 0.89
CA ARG A 81 49.33 -41.60 2.26
C ARG A 81 48.92 -40.13 2.40
N ASP A 82 49.66 -39.21 1.81
CA ASP A 82 49.35 -37.78 1.84
C ASP A 82 48.06 -37.47 1.05
N ARG A 83 47.84 -38.14 -0.09
CA ARG A 83 46.59 -38.08 -0.85
C ARG A 83 45.41 -38.58 -0.04
N LEU A 84 45.51 -39.74 0.60
CA LEU A 84 44.44 -40.30 1.43
C LEU A 84 44.10 -39.40 2.63
N ARG A 85 45.11 -38.78 3.26
CA ARG A 85 44.90 -37.78 4.30
C ARG A 85 44.14 -36.55 3.78
N ALA A 86 44.55 -36.02 2.62
CA ALA A 86 43.87 -34.90 1.99
C ALA A 86 42.40 -35.23 1.63
N GLU A 87 42.14 -36.43 1.10
CA GLU A 87 40.78 -36.91 0.81
C GLU A 87 39.93 -37.03 2.10
N GLN A 88 40.52 -37.52 3.20
CA GLN A 88 39.84 -37.56 4.51
C GLN A 88 39.55 -36.17 5.08
N ASP A 89 40.47 -35.21 4.93
CA ASP A 89 40.27 -33.85 5.40
C ASP A 89 39.18 -33.12 4.60
N VAL A 90 39.16 -33.31 3.27
CA VAL A 90 38.07 -32.80 2.42
C VAL A 90 36.73 -33.39 2.83
N ARG A 91 36.66 -34.70 3.10
CA ARG A 91 35.43 -35.35 3.56
C ARG A 91 34.97 -34.79 4.91
N LYS A 92 35.87 -34.65 5.88
CA LYS A 92 35.53 -34.06 7.20
C LYS A 92 35.04 -32.62 7.06
N LEU A 93 35.67 -31.82 6.20
CA LEU A 93 35.26 -30.44 5.94
C LEU A 93 33.87 -30.39 5.30
N ALA A 94 33.57 -31.30 4.37
CA ALA A 94 32.23 -31.42 3.76
C ALA A 94 31.17 -31.79 4.80
N GLU A 95 31.42 -32.80 5.64
CA GLU A 95 30.52 -33.20 6.73
C GLU A 95 30.35 -32.08 7.78
N GLN A 96 31.37 -31.26 8.02
CA GLN A 96 31.29 -30.10 8.90
C GLN A 96 30.40 -29.00 8.29
N ARG A 97 30.62 -28.67 7.01
CA ARG A 97 29.80 -27.68 6.28
C ARG A 97 28.34 -28.09 6.21
N GLU A 98 28.06 -29.37 6.00
CA GLU A 98 26.69 -29.89 6.01
C GLU A 98 26.04 -29.75 7.38
N ARG A 99 26.76 -30.09 8.46
CA ARG A 99 26.29 -29.88 9.84
C ARG A 99 26.02 -28.41 10.16
N ASP A 100 26.92 -27.52 9.75
CA ASP A 100 26.77 -26.08 9.97
C ASP A 100 25.59 -25.52 9.17
N ARG A 101 25.39 -26.00 7.94
CA ARG A 101 24.22 -25.66 7.12
C ARG A 101 22.92 -26.11 7.79
N LEU A 102 22.84 -27.35 8.24
CA LEU A 102 21.65 -27.88 8.91
C LEU A 102 21.33 -27.12 10.21
N ARG A 103 22.36 -26.73 10.98
CA ARG A 103 22.18 -25.87 12.17
C ARG A 103 21.64 -24.49 11.79
N ALA A 104 22.21 -23.86 10.77
CA ALA A 104 21.74 -22.57 10.28
C ALA A 104 20.30 -22.63 9.76
N GLU A 105 19.93 -23.69 9.03
CA GLU A 105 18.55 -23.92 8.59
C GLU A 105 17.60 -24.11 9.79
N GLN A 106 17.99 -24.88 10.81
CA GLN A 106 17.19 -25.05 12.03
C GLN A 106 17.03 -23.75 12.82
N ASP A 107 18.09 -22.94 12.93
CA ASP A 107 18.04 -21.65 13.61
C ASP A 107 17.18 -20.64 12.83
N ALA A 108 17.24 -20.65 11.50
CA ALA A 108 16.38 -19.85 10.65
C ALA A 108 14.89 -20.22 10.81
N VAL A 109 14.58 -21.52 10.87
CA VAL A 109 13.20 -22.00 11.12
C VAL A 109 12.72 -21.55 12.49
N LYS A 110 13.52 -21.70 13.55
CA LYS A 110 13.17 -21.22 14.89
C LYS A 110 12.95 -19.71 14.94
N GLN A 111 13.80 -18.94 14.25
CA GLN A 111 13.63 -17.48 14.16
C GLN A 111 12.36 -17.10 13.39
N ALA A 112 12.02 -17.81 12.32
CA ALA A 112 10.78 -17.58 11.58
C ALA A 112 9.54 -17.91 12.41
N GLU A 113 9.55 -19.03 13.16
CA GLU A 113 8.48 -19.36 14.10
C GLU A 113 8.34 -18.32 15.21
N GLN A 114 9.46 -17.83 15.74
CA GLN A 114 9.45 -16.78 16.76
C GLN A 114 8.88 -15.46 16.22
N ARG A 115 9.31 -15.03 15.02
CA ARG A 115 8.74 -13.85 14.34
C ARG A 115 7.25 -14.00 14.13
N ARG A 116 6.80 -15.17 13.64
CA ARG A 116 5.37 -15.44 13.44
C ARG A 116 4.58 -15.35 14.75
N ARG A 117 5.12 -15.88 15.86
CA ARG A 117 4.49 -15.77 17.18
C ARG A 117 4.45 -14.34 17.70
N ASP A 118 5.49 -13.56 17.44
CA ASP A 118 5.55 -12.16 17.86
C ASP A 118 4.61 -11.29 17.01
N GLU A 119 4.52 -11.54 15.70
CA GLU A 119 3.52 -10.94 14.79
C GLU A 119 2.09 -11.30 15.21
N GLU A 120 1.84 -12.56 15.58
CA GLU A 120 0.52 -12.99 16.05
C GLU A 120 0.14 -12.31 17.38
N ARG A 121 1.09 -12.15 18.31
CA ARG A 121 0.89 -11.41 19.56
C ARG A 121 0.64 -9.92 19.31
N ALA A 122 1.40 -9.31 18.39
CA ALA A 122 1.22 -7.91 18.00
C ALA A 122 -0.14 -7.70 17.34
N ALA A 123 -0.57 -8.61 16.45
CA ALA A 123 -1.88 -8.57 15.84
C ALA A 123 -3.00 -8.73 16.88
N GLN A 124 -2.85 -9.66 17.84
CA GLN A 124 -3.82 -9.81 18.94
C GLN A 124 -3.88 -8.57 19.83
N GLN A 125 -2.75 -7.89 20.07
CA GLN A 125 -2.72 -6.64 20.80
C GLN A 125 -3.41 -5.51 20.03
N ALA A 126 -3.12 -5.37 18.73
CA ALA A 126 -3.76 -4.38 17.87
C ALA A 126 -5.28 -4.59 17.80
N VAL A 127 -5.76 -5.83 17.71
CA VAL A 127 -7.20 -6.15 17.75
C VAL A 127 -7.81 -5.74 19.09
N ARG A 128 -7.13 -5.97 20.23
CA ARG A 128 -7.61 -5.55 21.55
C ARG A 128 -7.65 -4.03 21.70
N GLU A 129 -6.66 -3.33 21.16
CA GLU A 129 -6.60 -1.87 21.16
C GLU A 129 -7.68 -1.27 20.27
N ALA A 130 -7.86 -1.79 19.05
CA ALA A 130 -8.95 -1.39 18.16
C ALA A 130 -10.34 -1.64 18.79
N ALA A 131 -10.54 -2.79 19.44
CA ALA A 131 -11.79 -3.07 20.16
C ALA A 131 -11.99 -2.19 21.39
N ARG A 132 -10.92 -1.63 21.98
CA ARG A 132 -11.02 -0.63 23.04
C ARG A 132 -11.38 0.73 22.46
N GLN A 133 -10.71 1.15 21.39
CA GLN A 133 -11.00 2.40 20.68
C GLN A 133 -12.43 2.44 20.17
N LEU A 134 -12.94 1.34 19.59
CA LEU A 134 -14.32 1.25 19.15
C LEU A 134 -15.30 1.40 20.32
N ARG A 135 -15.03 0.77 21.47
CA ARG A 135 -15.87 0.92 22.67
C ARG A 135 -15.80 2.33 23.26
N GLU A 136 -14.64 2.98 23.23
CA GLU A 136 -14.48 4.37 23.65
C GLU A 136 -15.21 5.33 22.69
N ALA A 137 -15.14 5.08 21.38
CA ALA A 137 -15.85 5.83 20.35
C ALA A 137 -17.37 5.65 20.46
N GLU A 138 -17.88 4.42 20.62
CA GLU A 138 -19.30 4.15 20.88
C GLU A 138 -19.77 4.82 22.17
N LYS A 139 -18.94 4.81 23.22
CA LYS A 139 -19.26 5.51 24.48
C LYS A 139 -19.28 7.02 24.29
N ALA A 140 -18.37 7.58 23.51
CA ALA A 140 -18.32 9.00 23.16
C ALA A 140 -19.53 9.39 22.30
N GLN A 141 -19.89 8.60 21.30
CA GLN A 141 -21.10 8.77 20.49
C GLN A 141 -22.36 8.71 21.34
N ARG A 142 -22.48 7.74 22.26
CA ARG A 142 -23.60 7.67 23.21
C ARG A 142 -23.64 8.87 24.14
N ALA A 143 -22.50 9.35 24.63
CA ALA A 143 -22.41 10.55 25.46
C ALA A 143 -22.81 11.81 24.66
N ALA A 144 -22.36 11.93 23.41
CA ALA A 144 -22.73 13.01 22.49
C ALA A 144 -24.22 12.98 22.16
N ALA A 145 -24.80 11.79 21.90
CA ALA A 145 -26.23 11.63 21.68
C ALA A 145 -27.06 11.98 22.94
N LEU A 146 -26.56 11.62 24.14
CA LEU A 146 -27.19 12.01 25.40
C LEU A 146 -27.10 13.52 25.63
N ALA A 147 -25.96 14.13 25.30
CA ALA A 147 -25.73 15.58 25.37
C ALA A 147 -26.61 16.32 24.36
N GLN A 148 -26.76 15.82 23.13
CA GLN A 148 -27.71 16.34 22.14
C GLN A 148 -29.16 16.22 22.63
N GLN A 149 -29.56 15.09 23.24
CA GLN A 149 -30.89 14.96 23.84
C GLN A 149 -31.09 15.90 25.03
N GLN A 150 -30.06 16.11 25.87
CA GLN A 150 -30.10 17.05 26.98
C GLN A 150 -30.20 18.48 26.47
N ALA A 151 -29.36 18.87 25.50
CA ALA A 151 -29.42 20.16 24.82
C ALA A 151 -30.77 20.36 24.12
N ALA A 152 -31.35 19.33 23.50
CA ALA A 152 -32.69 19.40 22.90
C ALA A 152 -33.78 19.58 23.97
N ARG A 153 -33.68 18.90 25.12
CA ARG A 153 -34.61 19.07 26.26
C ARG A 153 -34.45 20.42 26.94
N GLU A 154 -33.23 20.93 27.06
CA GLU A 154 -32.92 22.25 27.59
C GLU A 154 -33.35 23.34 26.62
N ALA A 155 -33.15 23.15 25.32
CA ALA A 155 -33.69 24.01 24.26
C ALA A 155 -35.22 23.95 24.25
N GLU A 156 -35.85 22.81 24.52
CA GLU A 156 -37.31 22.71 24.63
C GLU A 156 -37.82 23.35 25.93
N LYS A 157 -37.11 23.20 27.06
CA LYS A 157 -37.41 23.94 28.30
C LYS A 157 -37.21 25.43 28.13
N ALA A 158 -36.12 25.85 27.50
CA ALA A 158 -35.82 27.23 27.16
C ALA A 158 -36.83 27.77 26.16
N ARG A 159 -37.32 26.97 25.20
CA ARG A 159 -38.44 27.30 24.31
C ARG A 159 -39.74 27.42 25.09
N ARG A 160 -40.05 26.55 26.04
CA ARG A 160 -41.24 26.65 26.91
C ARG A 160 -41.15 27.85 27.84
N GLN A 161 -39.95 28.20 28.31
CA GLN A 161 -39.70 29.36 29.15
C GLN A 161 -39.70 30.66 28.34
N ALA A 162 -39.10 30.66 27.14
CA ALA A 162 -39.18 31.73 26.17
C ALA A 162 -40.60 31.89 25.63
N MET A 163 -41.40 30.83 25.45
CA MET A 163 -42.83 30.95 25.14
C MET A 163 -43.65 31.47 26.33
N ARG A 164 -43.22 31.20 27.58
CA ARG A 164 -43.81 31.82 28.78
C ARG A 164 -43.44 33.29 28.94
N VAL A 165 -42.24 33.69 28.51
CA VAL A 165 -41.70 35.06 28.65
C VAL A 165 -42.02 35.93 27.42
N ALA A 166 -42.06 35.36 26.23
CA ALA A 166 -42.49 35.95 24.95
C ALA A 166 -44.02 35.83 24.75
N GLY A 167 -44.76 35.70 25.85
CA GLY A 167 -46.16 36.06 25.84
C GLY A 167 -46.26 37.56 25.62
N THR A 168 -46.32 37.97 24.34
CA THR A 168 -46.58 39.30 23.74
C THR A 168 -45.47 39.83 22.82
N GLU A 169 -45.03 39.06 21.82
CA GLU A 169 -44.56 39.69 20.58
C GLU A 169 -45.33 39.09 19.41
N SER A 170 -46.23 39.92 18.86
CA SER A 170 -47.04 39.60 17.70
C SER A 170 -46.14 39.37 16.50
N VAL A 171 -46.32 38.23 15.83
CA VAL A 171 -45.86 38.04 14.45
C VAL A 171 -46.22 39.30 13.64
N PRO A 172 -45.30 39.89 12.85
CA PRO A 172 -45.59 41.07 12.05
C PRO A 172 -46.86 40.86 11.22
N ALA A 173 -47.74 41.86 11.19
CA ALA A 173 -49.15 41.69 10.88
C ALA A 173 -49.50 41.26 9.44
N ASP A 174 -48.55 41.14 8.51
CA ASP A 174 -48.83 40.84 7.09
C ASP A 174 -47.83 39.84 6.46
N LEU A 175 -47.54 38.71 7.12
CA LEU A 175 -46.80 37.62 6.46
C LEU A 175 -47.70 36.84 5.50
N PRO A 176 -47.22 36.46 4.29
CA PRO A 176 -47.92 35.53 3.41
C PRO A 176 -48.28 34.23 4.15
N PRO A 177 -49.44 33.60 3.88
CA PRO A 177 -49.90 32.41 4.62
C PRO A 177 -48.87 31.28 4.72
N GLY A 178 -48.15 31.00 3.63
CA GLY A 178 -47.09 29.99 3.56
C GLY A 178 -45.88 30.26 4.49
N ILE A 179 -45.59 31.53 4.79
CA ILE A 179 -44.54 31.90 5.74
C ILE A 179 -45.14 31.96 7.14
N ALA A 180 -46.32 32.59 7.29
CA ALA A 180 -46.99 32.78 8.58
C ALA A 180 -47.19 31.44 9.32
N VAL A 181 -47.51 30.35 8.61
CA VAL A 181 -47.69 29.02 9.21
C VAL A 181 -46.43 28.50 9.92
N LEU A 182 -45.23 28.84 9.45
CA LEU A 182 -43.94 28.44 10.05
C LEU A 182 -43.65 29.15 11.36
N TRP A 183 -44.22 30.35 11.52
CA TRP A 183 -44.03 31.21 12.68
C TRP A 183 -45.17 31.11 13.70
N ARG A 184 -46.19 30.26 13.42
CA ARG A 184 -47.26 29.99 14.38
C ARG A 184 -46.68 29.29 15.60
N SER A 185 -46.51 30.06 16.67
CA SER A 185 -46.24 29.49 17.99
C SER A 185 -47.38 28.53 18.37
N PRO A 186 -47.07 27.31 18.87
CA PRO A 186 -48.08 26.45 19.47
C PRO A 186 -48.91 27.27 20.45
N SER A 187 -50.22 27.38 20.21
CA SER A 187 -51.07 28.17 21.08
C SER A 187 -50.93 27.62 22.51
N PRO A 188 -50.68 28.46 23.54
CA PRO A 188 -50.73 28.00 24.91
C PRO A 188 -52.12 27.40 25.13
N GLY A 189 -52.17 26.09 25.34
CA GLY A 189 -53.38 25.29 25.18
C GLY A 189 -54.57 25.90 25.90
N ARG A 190 -55.64 26.19 25.14
CA ARG A 190 -56.96 26.40 25.74
C ARG A 190 -57.31 25.15 26.57
N PRO A 191 -57.93 25.29 27.75
CA PRO A 191 -58.42 24.15 28.52
C PRO A 191 -59.37 23.31 27.66
N GLY A 192 -58.95 22.09 27.30
CA GLY A 192 -59.67 21.18 26.41
C GLY A 192 -58.89 19.90 26.12
N PRO A 193 -59.52 18.89 25.47
CA PRO A 193 -58.82 17.68 25.03
C PRO A 193 -57.64 18.06 24.13
N ARG A 194 -56.52 17.34 24.24
CA ARG A 194 -55.33 17.58 23.41
C ARG A 194 -55.72 17.60 21.92
N PRO A 195 -55.21 18.54 21.11
CA PRO A 195 -55.41 18.50 19.66
C PRO A 195 -55.02 17.12 19.13
N SER A 196 -55.87 16.51 18.31
CA SER A 196 -55.62 15.17 17.76
C SER A 196 -54.52 15.17 16.68
N LEU A 197 -54.14 16.34 16.17
CA LEU A 197 -53.13 16.52 15.14
C LEU A 197 -52.39 17.86 15.37
N THR A 198 -51.09 17.88 15.11
CA THR A 198 -50.20 19.06 15.23
C THR A 198 -49.57 19.39 13.87
N LEU A 199 -49.09 20.62 13.69
CA LEU A 199 -48.40 21.02 12.45
C LEU A 199 -47.13 20.19 12.23
N GLU A 200 -46.42 19.86 13.32
CA GLU A 200 -45.24 19.01 13.30
C GLU A 200 -45.57 17.59 12.80
N GLN A 201 -46.69 16.99 13.26
CA GLN A 201 -47.13 15.69 12.77
C GLN A 201 -47.55 15.71 11.29
N ILE A 202 -48.16 16.80 10.83
CA ILE A 202 -48.50 16.97 9.41
C ILE A 202 -47.23 17.06 8.57
N ALA A 203 -46.24 17.85 9.02
CA ALA A 203 -44.97 17.98 8.34
C ALA A 203 -44.20 16.65 8.29
N ASP A 204 -44.11 15.92 9.41
CA ASP A 204 -43.43 14.63 9.50
C ASP A 204 -44.04 13.59 8.53
N ALA A 205 -45.37 13.50 8.47
CA ALA A 205 -46.04 12.58 7.55
C ALA A 205 -45.85 12.98 6.08
N ALA A 206 -45.86 14.29 5.79
CA ALA A 206 -45.65 14.78 4.43
C ALA A 206 -44.20 14.58 3.96
N VAL A 207 -43.22 14.75 4.85
CA VAL A 207 -41.80 14.43 4.59
C VAL A 207 -41.65 12.93 4.30
N ALA A 208 -42.19 12.06 5.16
CA ALA A 208 -42.11 10.61 4.95
C ALA A 208 -42.76 10.16 3.63
N LEU A 209 -43.87 10.80 3.22
CA LEU A 209 -44.51 10.55 1.93
C LEU A 209 -43.64 11.02 0.76
N ALA A 210 -43.02 12.19 0.87
CA ALA A 210 -42.13 12.73 -0.16
C ALA A 210 -40.84 11.91 -0.31
N ASP A 211 -40.27 11.43 0.79
CA ASP A 211 -39.08 10.58 0.78
C ASP A 211 -39.36 9.21 0.13
N ALA A 212 -40.57 8.66 0.32
CA ALA A 212 -40.93 7.34 -0.19
C ALA A 212 -41.46 7.34 -1.63
N GLU A 213 -42.29 8.32 -1.99
CA GLU A 213 -43.04 8.34 -3.26
C GLU A 213 -42.71 9.56 -4.13
N GLY A 214 -41.82 10.45 -3.66
CA GLY A 214 -41.47 11.70 -4.33
C GLY A 214 -42.43 12.85 -4.02
N ILE A 215 -41.99 14.08 -4.31
CA ILE A 215 -42.73 15.31 -3.96
C ILE A 215 -44.09 15.43 -4.66
N GLU A 216 -44.24 14.83 -5.84
CA GLU A 216 -45.48 14.86 -6.62
C GLU A 216 -46.59 14.04 -5.97
N ALA A 217 -46.24 13.01 -5.19
CA ALA A 217 -47.20 12.20 -4.45
C ALA A 217 -47.85 12.95 -3.28
N VAL A 218 -47.23 14.05 -2.82
CA VAL A 218 -47.73 14.88 -1.72
C VAL A 218 -48.94 15.70 -2.20
N SER A 219 -50.11 15.10 -2.11
CA SER A 219 -51.40 15.75 -2.29
C SER A 219 -52.15 15.85 -0.97
N MET A 220 -53.06 16.83 -0.84
CA MET A 220 -53.86 17.00 0.38
C MET A 220 -54.67 15.75 0.74
N ALA A 221 -55.18 15.03 -0.26
CA ALA A 221 -55.94 13.80 -0.06
C ALA A 221 -55.04 12.65 0.42
N ARG A 222 -53.90 12.44 -0.25
CA ARG A 222 -52.93 11.39 0.11
C ARG A 222 -52.33 11.62 1.49
N LEU A 223 -52.00 12.87 1.81
CA LEU A 223 -51.50 13.24 3.13
C LEU A 223 -52.55 13.00 4.22
N ALA A 224 -53.80 13.40 3.98
CA ALA A 224 -54.88 13.15 4.94
C ALA A 224 -55.11 11.65 5.16
N GLU A 225 -55.12 10.85 4.09
CA GLU A 225 -55.21 9.39 4.14
C GLU A 225 -54.07 8.78 4.97
N SER A 226 -52.83 9.21 4.73
CA SER A 226 -51.65 8.71 5.47
C SER A 226 -51.72 9.00 6.98
N LEU A 227 -52.40 10.10 7.36
CA LEU A 227 -52.61 10.50 8.75
C LEU A 227 -53.87 9.86 9.36
N GLY A 228 -54.69 9.15 8.58
CA GLY A 228 -55.99 8.62 9.02
C GLY A 228 -57.06 9.69 9.23
N PHE A 229 -56.93 10.84 8.56
CA PHE A 229 -57.89 11.96 8.60
C PHE A 229 -58.57 12.17 7.25
N THR A 230 -59.69 12.92 7.26
CA THR A 230 -60.29 13.41 6.02
C THR A 230 -59.56 14.67 5.54
N THR A 231 -59.54 14.90 4.22
CA THR A 231 -58.96 16.11 3.61
C THR A 231 -59.54 17.38 4.24
N MET A 232 -60.86 17.41 4.49
CA MET A 232 -61.54 18.52 5.17
C MET A 232 -61.03 18.77 6.60
N SER A 233 -60.59 17.72 7.30
CA SER A 233 -60.03 17.86 8.65
C SER A 233 -58.62 18.43 8.63
N LEU A 234 -57.84 18.13 7.59
CA LEU A 234 -56.48 18.63 7.40
C LEU A 234 -56.47 20.15 7.14
N TYR A 235 -57.45 20.65 6.38
CA TYR A 235 -57.60 22.08 6.08
C TYR A 235 -57.82 22.98 7.31
N ARG A 236 -58.13 22.41 8.49
CA ARG A 236 -58.20 23.18 9.75
C ARG A 236 -56.83 23.60 10.27
N TYR A 237 -55.77 22.92 9.85
CA TYR A 237 -54.41 23.15 10.32
C TYR A 237 -53.57 23.89 9.28
N VAL A 238 -53.72 23.49 8.01
CA VAL A 238 -52.99 24.03 6.86
C VAL A 238 -53.99 24.46 5.77
N SER A 239 -53.85 25.66 5.24
CA SER A 239 -54.83 26.25 4.33
C SER A 239 -54.60 25.85 2.87
N SER A 240 -53.39 25.41 2.52
CA SER A 240 -52.99 25.07 1.15
C SER A 240 -51.87 24.02 1.12
N LYS A 241 -51.63 23.45 -0.07
CA LYS A 241 -50.45 22.60 -0.32
C LYS A 241 -49.15 23.39 -0.10
N ASP A 242 -49.12 24.67 -0.44
CA ASP A 242 -47.91 25.51 -0.26
C ASP A 242 -47.54 25.71 1.21
N GLU A 243 -48.54 25.79 2.12
CA GLU A 243 -48.28 25.78 3.56
C GLU A 243 -47.67 24.45 4.02
N VAL A 244 -48.14 23.32 3.48
CA VAL A 244 -47.56 22.00 3.76
C VAL A 244 -46.12 21.92 3.25
N LEU A 245 -45.86 22.36 2.02
CA LEU A 245 -44.51 22.37 1.45
C LEU A 245 -43.54 23.25 2.25
N SER A 246 -44.02 24.39 2.75
CA SER A 246 -43.25 25.29 3.61
C SER A 246 -42.91 24.61 4.95
N LEU A 247 -43.89 23.93 5.57
CA LEU A 247 -43.70 23.18 6.81
C LEU A 247 -42.74 22.01 6.64
N MET A 248 -42.87 21.26 5.55
CA MET A 248 -41.96 20.17 5.19
C MET A 248 -40.52 20.67 5.06
N SER A 249 -40.32 21.78 4.34
CA SER A 249 -39.02 22.41 4.13
C SER A 249 -38.31 22.72 5.45
N ASP A 250 -39.00 23.44 6.35
CA ASP A 250 -38.46 23.84 7.65
C ASP A 250 -38.22 22.64 8.57
N ARG A 251 -39.09 21.62 8.49
CA ARG A 251 -39.02 20.41 9.30
C ARG A 251 -37.87 19.48 8.89
N ALA A 252 -37.70 19.27 7.58
CA ALA A 252 -36.66 18.41 7.01
C ALA A 252 -35.27 19.04 7.15
N SER A 253 -35.14 20.36 6.98
CA SER A 253 -33.86 21.07 7.12
C SER A 253 -33.27 21.00 8.54
N GLY A 254 -34.11 20.81 9.55
CA GLY A 254 -33.68 20.73 10.95
C GLY A 254 -32.94 21.98 11.44
N ARG A 255 -32.26 21.86 12.58
CA ARG A 255 -31.41 22.93 13.13
C ARG A 255 -29.95 22.65 12.80
N PRO A 256 -29.14 23.67 12.49
CA PRO A 256 -27.70 23.50 12.42
C PRO A 256 -27.14 23.09 13.79
N PRO A 257 -25.96 22.42 13.81
CA PRO A 257 -25.23 22.25 15.05
C PRO A 257 -24.81 23.62 15.61
N VAL A 258 -24.61 23.69 16.93
CA VAL A 258 -23.98 24.86 17.54
C VAL A 258 -22.48 24.78 17.21
N VAL A 259 -21.98 25.78 16.51
CA VAL A 259 -20.58 25.86 16.08
C VAL A 259 -19.95 27.07 16.77
N GLY A 260 -19.12 26.81 17.77
CA GLY A 260 -18.41 27.86 18.49
C GLY A 260 -16.94 28.01 18.05
N PRO A 261 -16.20 28.93 18.70
CA PRO A 261 -14.77 29.16 18.43
C PRO A 261 -13.87 27.93 18.65
N GLU A 262 -14.33 26.93 19.42
CA GLU A 262 -13.60 25.69 19.70
C GLU A 262 -13.39 24.79 18.47
N VAL A 263 -14.19 24.98 17.41
CA VAL A 263 -14.10 24.21 16.17
C VAL A 263 -12.92 24.67 15.30
N GLY A 264 -12.45 25.92 15.48
CA GLY A 264 -11.34 26.48 14.73
C GLY A 264 -11.67 27.81 14.05
N GLY A 265 -11.02 28.05 12.91
CA GLY A 265 -11.19 29.24 12.09
C GLY A 265 -12.52 29.26 11.35
N TRP A 266 -12.73 30.32 10.55
CA TRP A 266 -13.95 30.48 9.78
C TRP A 266 -14.19 29.35 8.78
N ARG A 267 -13.11 28.80 8.20
CA ARG A 267 -13.16 27.75 7.18
C ARG A 267 -13.64 26.44 7.81
N GLU A 268 -12.98 25.99 8.88
CA GLU A 268 -13.32 24.74 9.58
C GLU A 268 -14.77 24.76 10.10
N ARG A 269 -15.25 25.93 10.54
CA ARG A 269 -16.64 26.11 10.96
C ARG A 269 -17.64 25.97 9.81
N LEU A 270 -17.35 26.55 8.64
CA LEU A 270 -18.20 26.40 7.45
C LEU A 270 -18.17 24.97 6.91
N GLU A 271 -17.00 24.34 6.87
CA GLU A 271 -16.85 22.95 6.44
C GLU A 271 -17.67 22.00 7.33
N LEU A 272 -17.65 22.19 8.65
CA LEU A 272 -18.50 21.44 9.59
C LEU A 272 -20.00 21.64 9.31
N LEU A 273 -20.42 22.89 9.08
CA LEU A 273 -21.83 23.19 8.76
C LEU A 273 -22.26 22.50 7.45
N LEU A 274 -21.42 22.54 6.42
CA LEU A 274 -21.67 21.90 5.12
C LEU A 274 -21.69 20.37 5.24
N ALA A 275 -20.77 19.79 6.01
CA ALA A 275 -20.73 18.35 6.28
C ALA A 275 -21.99 17.85 7.01
N VAL A 276 -22.62 18.68 7.85
CA VAL A 276 -23.91 18.34 8.48
C VAL A 276 -25.10 18.59 7.54
N GLN A 277 -25.03 19.63 6.71
CA GLN A 277 -26.12 19.98 5.80
C GLN A 277 -26.27 18.97 4.65
N ARG A 278 -25.16 18.48 4.09
CA ARG A 278 -25.15 17.55 2.95
C ARG A 278 -26.00 16.29 3.19
N PRO A 279 -25.79 15.49 4.25
CA PRO A 279 -26.61 14.30 4.49
C PRO A 279 -28.10 14.60 4.65
N ILE A 280 -28.47 15.75 5.21
CA ILE A 280 -29.87 16.18 5.35
C ILE A 280 -30.50 16.36 3.97
N LEU A 281 -29.79 17.03 3.06
CA LEU A 281 -30.30 17.28 1.72
C LEU A 281 -30.30 16.02 0.85
N HIS A 282 -29.32 15.12 1.01
CA HIS A 282 -29.34 13.80 0.37
C HIS A 282 -30.47 12.91 0.88
N ALA A 283 -30.83 12.99 2.16
CA ALA A 283 -31.96 12.26 2.73
C ALA A 283 -33.31 12.78 2.21
N HIS A 284 -33.37 14.04 1.79
CA HIS A 284 -34.60 14.70 1.32
C HIS A 284 -34.40 15.40 -0.05
N PRO A 285 -34.14 14.66 -1.14
CA PRO A 285 -33.76 15.25 -2.44
C PRO A 285 -34.81 16.22 -3.02
N TRP A 286 -36.09 16.02 -2.68
CA TRP A 286 -37.19 16.90 -3.07
C TRP A 286 -37.05 18.34 -2.57
N LEU A 287 -36.19 18.61 -1.57
CA LEU A 287 -35.86 19.97 -1.14
C LEU A 287 -35.24 20.80 -2.27
N ALA A 288 -34.45 20.18 -3.15
CA ALA A 288 -33.80 20.87 -4.27
C ALA A 288 -34.77 21.26 -5.40
N ARG A 289 -35.90 20.54 -5.53
CA ARG A 289 -36.88 20.72 -6.62
C ARG A 289 -38.00 21.71 -6.31
N SER A 290 -38.23 22.01 -5.04
CA SER A 290 -39.36 22.83 -4.62
C SER A 290 -38.98 24.32 -4.57
N SER A 291 -39.50 25.12 -5.50
CA SER A 291 -39.33 26.59 -5.46
C SER A 291 -39.92 27.21 -4.20
N ALA A 292 -40.90 26.55 -3.55
CA ALA A 292 -41.45 26.97 -2.27
C ALA A 292 -40.42 26.87 -1.13
N VAL A 293 -39.49 25.91 -1.19
CA VAL A 293 -38.37 25.79 -0.23
C VAL A 293 -37.48 27.03 -0.27
N LEU A 294 -37.23 27.58 -1.47
CA LEU A 294 -36.39 28.77 -1.66
C LEU A 294 -37.03 30.07 -1.16
N HIS A 295 -38.36 30.12 -0.99
CA HIS A 295 -39.08 31.33 -0.55
C HIS A 295 -39.67 31.19 0.86
N ALA A 296 -39.74 29.97 1.41
CA ALA A 296 -40.11 29.73 2.79
C ALA A 296 -38.96 30.18 3.71
N VAL A 297 -39.14 31.35 4.35
CA VAL A 297 -38.24 31.82 5.41
C VAL A 297 -38.77 31.34 6.74
N GLY A 298 -38.45 30.09 7.07
CA GLY A 298 -38.81 29.44 8.33
C GLY A 298 -37.73 29.56 9.43
N PRO A 299 -38.07 29.22 10.68
CA PRO A 299 -37.15 29.24 11.80
C PRO A 299 -35.86 28.43 11.59
N SER A 300 -35.93 27.27 10.94
CA SER A 300 -34.77 26.42 10.63
C SER A 300 -33.84 27.10 9.65
N ARG A 301 -34.39 27.67 8.57
CA ARG A 301 -33.60 28.40 7.55
C ARG A 301 -32.88 29.60 8.14
N LEU A 302 -33.56 30.41 8.96
CA LEU A 302 -32.90 31.54 9.63
C LEU A 302 -31.78 31.10 10.57
N ALA A 303 -31.93 29.96 11.26
CA ALA A 303 -30.84 29.45 12.09
C ALA A 303 -29.64 28.96 11.26
N TRP A 304 -29.87 28.31 10.12
CA TRP A 304 -28.79 27.95 9.20
C TRP A 304 -28.06 29.19 8.68
N MET A 305 -28.79 30.22 8.26
CA MET A 305 -28.20 31.51 7.85
C MET A 305 -27.37 32.14 8.97
N GLU A 306 -27.92 32.20 10.18
CA GLU A 306 -27.22 32.73 11.36
C GLU A 306 -25.95 31.95 11.67
N ALA A 307 -26.00 30.61 11.66
CA ALA A 307 -24.84 29.77 11.93
C ALA A 307 -23.73 29.97 10.89
N MET A 308 -24.08 30.05 9.61
CA MET A 308 -23.11 30.29 8.52
C MET A 308 -22.54 31.71 8.57
N LEU A 309 -23.35 32.73 8.87
CA LEU A 309 -22.85 34.10 9.07
C LEU A 309 -21.91 34.19 10.27
N SER A 310 -22.28 33.56 11.40
CA SER A 310 -21.46 33.57 12.60
C SER A 310 -20.15 32.79 12.43
N ALA A 311 -20.12 31.76 11.58
CA ALA A 311 -18.87 31.11 11.19
C ALA A 311 -17.87 32.08 10.53
N LEU A 312 -18.35 33.13 9.85
CA LEU A 312 -17.53 34.18 9.24
C LEU A 312 -17.24 35.37 10.18
N ASP A 313 -17.68 35.32 11.43
CA ASP A 313 -17.40 36.37 12.41
C ASP A 313 -15.90 36.49 12.72
N GLY A 314 -15.45 37.73 12.87
CA GLY A 314 -14.04 38.07 13.09
C GLY A 314 -13.21 38.14 11.80
N THR A 315 -13.77 37.81 10.64
CA THR A 315 -13.11 38.06 9.35
C THR A 315 -13.22 39.55 8.95
N PRO A 316 -12.29 40.08 8.13
CA PRO A 316 -12.34 41.45 7.61
C PRO A 316 -13.41 41.66 6.52
N LEU A 317 -14.21 40.63 6.19
CA LEU A 317 -15.24 40.72 5.16
C LEU A 317 -16.37 41.65 5.60
N THR A 318 -16.88 42.43 4.64
CA THR A 318 -18.10 43.22 4.83
C THR A 318 -19.32 42.30 4.95
N GLU A 319 -20.38 42.77 5.61
CA GLU A 319 -21.63 42.00 5.75
C GLU A 319 -22.23 41.59 4.40
N HIS A 320 -22.10 42.44 3.37
CA HIS A 320 -22.54 42.09 2.01
C HIS A 320 -21.74 40.92 1.42
N GLN A 321 -20.42 40.90 1.64
CA GLN A 321 -19.57 39.79 1.20
C GLN A 321 -19.88 38.50 1.97
N LYS A 322 -20.14 38.58 3.29
CA LYS A 322 -20.53 37.41 4.09
C LYS A 322 -21.83 36.80 3.59
N VAL A 323 -22.87 37.62 3.36
CA VAL A 323 -24.15 37.16 2.79
C VAL A 323 -23.96 36.57 1.39
N GLY A 324 -23.14 37.20 0.54
CA GLY A 324 -22.80 36.67 -0.77
C GLY A 324 -22.09 35.31 -0.70
N ALA A 325 -21.14 35.15 0.21
CA ALA A 325 -20.41 33.90 0.42
C ALA A 325 -21.32 32.75 0.84
N ILE A 326 -22.15 32.95 1.87
CA ILE A 326 -23.07 31.89 2.32
C ILE A 326 -24.16 31.59 1.28
N GLY A 327 -24.57 32.59 0.50
CA GLY A 327 -25.51 32.41 -0.61
C GLY A 327 -24.93 31.54 -1.73
N LEU A 328 -23.66 31.78 -2.10
CA LEU A 328 -22.97 30.96 -3.10
C LEU A 328 -22.81 29.51 -2.64
N LEU A 329 -22.43 29.29 -1.38
CA LEU A 329 -22.35 27.95 -0.80
C LEU A 329 -23.71 27.25 -0.84
N ALA A 330 -24.77 27.91 -0.37
CA ALA A 330 -26.12 27.33 -0.36
C ALA A 330 -26.62 27.01 -1.78
N SER A 331 -26.40 27.90 -2.76
CA SER A 331 -26.74 27.64 -4.16
C SER A 331 -25.96 26.46 -4.72
N ASN A 332 -24.65 26.41 -4.50
CA ASN A 332 -23.80 25.31 -4.97
C ASN A 332 -24.26 23.94 -4.45
N THR A 333 -24.59 23.85 -3.15
CA THR A 333 -25.07 22.59 -2.56
C THR A 333 -26.42 22.16 -3.13
N LEU A 334 -27.36 23.11 -3.30
CA LEU A 334 -28.67 22.81 -3.89
C LEU A 334 -28.57 22.41 -5.37
N ASP A 335 -27.74 23.10 -6.14
CA ASP A 335 -27.56 22.80 -7.57
C ASP A 335 -26.92 21.44 -7.78
N GLN A 336 -25.96 21.03 -6.95
CA GLN A 336 -25.35 19.70 -7.05
C GLN A 336 -26.36 18.57 -6.87
N LEU A 337 -27.25 18.69 -5.88
CA LEU A 337 -28.30 17.68 -5.65
C LEU A 337 -29.28 17.63 -6.82
N ARG A 338 -29.69 18.80 -7.31
CA ARG A 338 -30.60 18.90 -8.45
C ARG A 338 -29.97 18.28 -9.71
N ILE A 339 -28.72 18.63 -10.01
CA ILE A 339 -27.99 18.11 -11.18
C ILE A 339 -27.76 16.61 -11.04
N GLY A 340 -27.38 16.13 -9.84
CA GLY A 340 -27.21 14.70 -9.57
C GLY A 340 -28.48 13.89 -9.84
N GLU A 341 -29.64 14.38 -9.39
CA GLU A 341 -30.93 13.75 -9.71
C GLU A 341 -31.26 13.81 -11.21
N GLU A 342 -31.11 14.97 -11.85
CA GLU A 342 -31.42 15.17 -13.27
C GLU A 342 -30.54 14.28 -14.17
N LEU A 343 -29.28 14.06 -13.79
CA LEU A 343 -28.32 13.24 -14.53
C LEU A 343 -28.35 11.75 -14.16
N SER A 344 -29.04 11.36 -13.09
CA SER A 344 -29.29 9.94 -12.78
C SER A 344 -30.01 9.23 -13.95
N GLY A 345 -29.88 7.92 -14.08
CA GLY A 345 -30.59 7.18 -15.14
C GLY A 345 -32.10 7.34 -15.07
N THR A 346 -32.67 7.44 -13.87
CA THR A 346 -34.10 7.76 -13.66
C THR A 346 -34.43 9.17 -14.17
N GLY A 347 -33.61 10.17 -13.81
CA GLY A 347 -33.77 11.56 -14.25
C GLY A 347 -33.68 11.70 -15.76
N ARG A 348 -32.67 11.09 -16.37
CA ARG A 348 -32.48 11.09 -17.82
C ARG A 348 -33.62 10.35 -18.53
N THR A 349 -34.07 9.21 -18.02
CA THR A 349 -35.24 8.48 -18.57
C THR A 349 -36.50 9.34 -18.53
N ALA A 350 -36.72 10.09 -17.45
CA ALA A 350 -37.85 11.00 -17.35
C ALA A 350 -37.76 12.17 -18.37
N ALA A 351 -36.55 12.65 -18.66
CA ALA A 351 -36.33 13.79 -19.54
C ALA A 351 -36.43 13.44 -21.03
N VAL A 352 -35.83 12.32 -21.46
CA VAL A 352 -35.71 11.98 -22.90
C VAL A 352 -36.32 10.63 -23.28
N GLY A 353 -36.89 9.91 -22.32
CA GLY A 353 -37.41 8.56 -22.51
C GLY A 353 -36.32 7.48 -22.37
N THR A 354 -36.71 6.23 -22.61
CA THR A 354 -35.80 5.07 -22.56
C THR A 354 -34.96 4.97 -23.83
N ALA A 355 -33.80 4.34 -23.71
CA ALA A 355 -33.02 3.91 -24.87
C ALA A 355 -33.79 2.84 -25.69
N GLY A 356 -33.28 2.54 -26.88
CA GLY A 356 -33.92 1.58 -27.80
C GLY A 356 -33.99 0.14 -27.27
N ASP A 357 -33.20 -0.20 -26.26
CA ASP A 357 -33.20 -1.49 -25.56
C ASP A 357 -34.11 -1.51 -24.31
N GLY A 358 -34.80 -0.40 -24.01
CA GLY A 358 -35.65 -0.25 -22.83
C GLY A 358 -34.89 0.12 -21.55
N GLY A 359 -33.56 0.29 -21.63
CA GLY A 359 -32.73 0.79 -20.53
C GLY A 359 -32.76 2.31 -20.40
N PRO A 360 -32.07 2.86 -19.39
CA PRO A 360 -31.87 4.31 -19.29
C PRO A 360 -31.09 4.81 -20.53
N PRO A 361 -31.30 6.07 -20.94
CA PRO A 361 -30.54 6.66 -22.04
C PRO A 361 -29.03 6.67 -21.74
N PRO A 362 -28.14 6.81 -22.76
CA PRO A 362 -26.70 6.90 -22.56
C PRO A 362 -26.31 8.13 -21.73
N ASP A 363 -25.15 8.07 -21.06
CA ASP A 363 -24.64 9.19 -20.26
C ASP A 363 -24.14 10.32 -21.17
N LEU A 364 -24.03 11.54 -20.63
CA LEU A 364 -23.60 12.70 -21.37
C LEU A 364 -22.20 12.48 -21.97
N GLY A 365 -21.28 11.85 -21.24
CA GLY A 365 -19.96 11.48 -21.76
C GLY A 365 -20.02 10.56 -22.99
N ASP A 366 -20.93 9.59 -23.00
CA ASP A 366 -21.14 8.67 -24.13
C ASP A 366 -21.74 9.41 -25.32
N LEU A 367 -22.75 10.25 -25.08
CA LEU A 367 -23.38 11.07 -26.12
C LEU A 367 -22.37 12.02 -26.75
N ILE A 368 -21.52 12.67 -25.94
CA ILE A 368 -20.44 13.52 -26.43
C ILE A 368 -19.48 12.72 -27.31
N THR A 369 -19.09 11.52 -26.88
CA THR A 369 -18.15 10.67 -27.64
C THR A 369 -18.73 10.27 -29.00
N VAL A 370 -20.05 10.09 -29.11
CA VAL A 370 -20.73 9.71 -30.35
C VAL A 370 -21.04 10.91 -31.25
N LEU A 371 -21.47 12.03 -30.66
CA LEU A 371 -22.02 13.17 -31.41
C LEU A 371 -21.00 14.27 -31.70
N ALA A 372 -19.94 14.40 -30.90
CA ALA A 372 -18.95 15.46 -31.06
C ALA A 372 -17.87 15.09 -32.08
N SER A 373 -17.46 16.06 -32.89
CA SER A 373 -16.39 15.93 -33.88
C SER A 373 -15.05 16.47 -33.35
N ALA A 374 -13.93 15.85 -33.71
CA ALA A 374 -12.59 16.31 -33.30
C ALA A 374 -12.22 17.67 -33.89
N ASP A 375 -12.74 17.98 -35.09
CA ASP A 375 -12.45 19.23 -35.78
C ASP A 375 -13.18 20.43 -35.16
N GLU A 376 -14.41 20.24 -34.68
CA GLU A 376 -15.22 21.34 -34.13
C GLU A 376 -15.23 21.35 -32.59
N HIS A 377 -15.07 20.19 -31.94
CA HIS A 377 -15.24 20.01 -30.50
C HIS A 377 -14.01 19.38 -29.80
N PRO A 378 -12.76 19.79 -30.11
CA PRO A 378 -11.57 19.12 -29.57
C PRO A 378 -11.46 19.21 -28.04
N ALA A 379 -11.92 20.30 -27.42
CA ALA A 379 -11.90 20.44 -25.96
C ALA A 379 -12.91 19.53 -25.26
N LEU A 380 -14.10 19.38 -25.85
CA LEU A 380 -15.18 18.57 -25.30
C LEU A 380 -14.82 17.09 -25.31
N LEU A 381 -14.24 16.61 -26.41
CA LEU A 381 -13.76 15.23 -26.53
C LEU A 381 -12.58 14.95 -25.58
N ARG A 382 -11.67 15.91 -25.37
CA ARG A 382 -10.59 15.73 -24.37
C ARG A 382 -11.15 15.55 -22.96
N ALA A 383 -12.16 16.35 -22.58
CA ALA A 383 -12.78 16.26 -21.27
C ALA A 383 -13.59 14.96 -21.11
N ALA A 384 -14.38 14.57 -22.13
CA ALA A 384 -15.12 13.31 -22.13
C ALA A 384 -14.19 12.08 -22.05
N ALA A 385 -13.07 12.09 -22.77
CA ALA A 385 -12.07 11.01 -22.71
C ALA A 385 -11.43 10.84 -21.33
N GLN A 386 -11.49 11.86 -20.47
CA GLN A 386 -11.03 11.82 -19.08
C GLN A 386 -12.17 11.50 -18.09
N GLY A 387 -13.38 11.22 -18.58
CA GLY A 387 -14.54 10.94 -17.74
C GLY A 387 -15.15 12.16 -17.07
N ALA A 388 -14.80 13.39 -17.49
CA ALA A 388 -15.29 14.63 -16.84
C ALA A 388 -16.80 14.88 -17.01
N PHE A 389 -17.46 14.13 -17.89
CA PHE A 389 -18.91 14.11 -18.09
C PHE A 389 -19.53 12.77 -17.70
N SER A 390 -18.81 11.97 -16.90
CA SER A 390 -19.34 10.72 -16.37
C SER A 390 -19.92 10.98 -14.98
N PHE A 391 -21.20 10.66 -14.81
CA PHE A 391 -21.91 10.83 -13.54
C PHE A 391 -22.39 9.45 -13.05
N PRO A 392 -21.47 8.59 -12.58
CA PRO A 392 -21.80 7.23 -12.16
C PRO A 392 -22.83 7.22 -11.02
N GLU A 393 -23.90 6.44 -11.20
CA GLU A 393 -25.03 6.32 -10.26
C GLU A 393 -24.62 5.82 -8.87
N ASP A 394 -23.52 5.08 -8.80
CA ASP A 394 -22.99 4.41 -7.59
C ASP A 394 -21.63 4.96 -7.13
N ALA A 395 -21.16 6.10 -7.66
CA ALA A 395 -20.04 6.75 -7.01
C ALA A 395 -20.56 7.30 -5.68
N ALA A 396 -20.33 6.52 -4.62
CA ALA A 396 -20.25 7.07 -3.29
C ALA A 396 -19.22 8.19 -3.37
N GLU A 397 -19.68 9.44 -3.51
CA GLU A 397 -18.84 10.57 -3.17
C GLU A 397 -18.39 10.28 -1.73
N PRO A 398 -17.07 10.23 -1.48
CA PRO A 398 -16.59 9.95 -0.14
C PRO A 398 -17.29 10.94 0.80
N ASP A 399 -18.05 10.43 1.77
CA ASP A 399 -18.88 11.20 2.71
C ASP A 399 -18.11 12.34 3.42
N ASP A 400 -16.78 12.30 3.37
CA ASP A 400 -15.85 13.20 4.04
C ASP A 400 -15.11 14.20 3.11
N GLU A 401 -15.27 14.15 1.77
CA GLU A 401 -14.55 15.07 0.86
C GLU A 401 -15.48 16.15 0.29
N LEU A 402 -15.06 17.42 0.42
CA LEU A 402 -15.80 18.55 -0.15
C LEU A 402 -15.73 18.49 -1.68
N ASP A 403 -16.87 18.72 -2.32
CA ASP A 403 -16.91 18.78 -3.78
C ASP A 403 -16.05 19.93 -4.32
N PHE A 404 -15.62 19.77 -5.56
CA PHE A 404 -14.75 20.73 -6.24
C PHE A 404 -15.29 22.17 -6.22
N GLY A 405 -16.60 22.35 -6.43
CA GLY A 405 -17.24 23.67 -6.42
C GLY A 405 -17.20 24.32 -5.03
N THR A 406 -17.45 23.53 -3.98
CA THR A 406 -17.36 23.99 -2.59
C THR A 406 -15.93 24.40 -2.24
N VAL A 407 -14.93 23.58 -2.61
CA VAL A 407 -13.51 23.92 -2.38
C VAL A 407 -13.15 25.24 -3.06
N LEU A 408 -13.53 25.42 -4.33
CA LEU A 408 -13.28 26.66 -5.06
C LEU A 408 -13.94 27.88 -4.40
N ILE A 409 -15.16 27.74 -3.89
CA ILE A 409 -15.85 28.83 -3.20
C ILE A 409 -15.12 29.19 -1.90
N LEU A 410 -14.73 28.20 -1.09
CA LEU A 410 -14.00 28.42 0.16
C LEU A 410 -12.63 29.05 -0.10
N ASP A 411 -11.89 28.58 -1.09
CA ASP A 411 -10.60 29.17 -1.50
C ASP A 411 -10.78 30.63 -1.99
N GLY A 412 -11.87 30.90 -2.71
CA GLY A 412 -12.25 32.25 -3.11
C GLY A 412 -12.51 33.17 -1.91
N ILE A 413 -13.22 32.68 -0.89
CA ILE A 413 -13.48 33.42 0.37
C ILE A 413 -12.16 33.67 1.10
N GLU A 414 -11.28 32.68 1.20
CA GLU A 414 -9.96 32.82 1.82
C GLU A 414 -9.13 33.89 1.11
N ARG A 415 -9.15 33.89 -0.23
CA ARG A 415 -8.48 34.92 -1.02
C ARG A 415 -9.07 36.31 -0.79
N LEU A 416 -10.38 36.44 -0.66
CA LEU A 416 -11.04 37.72 -0.34
C LEU A 416 -10.65 38.23 1.05
N ILE A 417 -10.58 37.35 2.04
CA ILE A 417 -10.11 37.66 3.40
C ILE A 417 -8.67 38.17 3.35
N ALA A 418 -7.78 37.47 2.65
CA ALA A 418 -6.37 37.83 2.53
C ALA A 418 -6.11 39.15 1.78
N LEU A 419 -7.06 39.62 0.96
CA LEU A 419 -6.98 40.91 0.28
C LEU A 419 -7.57 42.06 1.10
N ALA A 420 -8.43 41.75 2.08
CA ALA A 420 -9.10 42.73 2.92
C ALA A 420 -8.37 43.00 4.25
N GLY A 421 -7.54 42.04 4.71
CA GLY A 421 -6.58 42.22 5.81
C GLY A 421 -5.25 42.74 5.31
#